data_AF-A0A4R7HUX1-F1
#
_entry.id   AF-A0A4R7HUX1-F1
#
_cell.length_a   1.000
_cell.length_b   1.000
_cell.length_c   1.000
_cell.angle_alpha   90.00
_cell.angle_beta   90.00
_cell.angle_gamma   90.00
#
_symmetry.space_group_name_H-M   'P 1'
#
loop_
_entity.id
_entity.type
_entity.pdbx_description
1 polymer ?
#
loop_
_entity_poly.entity_id
_entity_poly.type
_entity_poly.pdbx_seq_one_letter_code
_entity_poly.pdbx_strand_id
1 'polypeptide(L)'
;MIKPAILTTIVAIAACWCPQTAFAQDEGCRRVGQRYECVAGDDPEPKPTVTVVERPGGSNTSVEVPASPVVWSRYHIPPTAVVDPPPCQRIQETADEIVVTYGAIWLVTVYNTDSGELLAIYTYCEWPGEDPPQPPPLPQPPGETDVETQEILALEVGINPPVDGFGGLTQLDTWFWCDDPGIVDVEARTSGSVAAAQVGISELVWTITGPSGDTTRTSTTCGTEPDPDGNGEGAAATWTPTQTGDHTITLGATWEGTWTASLALDGFGWVTAGPFDLAPISITGEPVTYPVVQIQTVGGRP
;
A
#
# COMPACT_ATOMS: atom_id res chain seq x y z
N MET A 1 -17.01 -26.89 9.11
CA MET A 1 -17.91 -27.61 10.05
C MET A 1 -19.12 -26.70 10.25
N ILE A 2 -20.26 -27.03 9.62
CA ILE A 2 -21.45 -26.17 9.56
C ILE A 2 -22.18 -26.27 10.90
N LYS A 3 -22.30 -25.18 11.66
CA LYS A 3 -23.19 -25.10 12.83
C LYS A 3 -24.52 -24.46 12.40
N PRO A 4 -25.68 -25.01 12.84
CA PRO A 4 -26.98 -24.48 12.47
C PRO A 4 -27.31 -23.22 13.30
N ALA A 5 -27.96 -22.25 12.65
CA ALA A 5 -28.62 -21.13 13.33
C ALA A 5 -29.78 -21.66 14.18
N ILE A 6 -29.85 -21.26 15.45
CA ILE A 6 -30.92 -21.64 16.38
C ILE A 6 -31.98 -20.53 16.34
N LEU A 7 -33.12 -20.81 15.69
CA LEU A 7 -34.32 -19.98 15.79
C LEU A 7 -35.05 -20.37 17.09
N THR A 8 -35.24 -19.43 18.01
CA THR A 8 -36.09 -19.65 19.20
C THR A 8 -37.30 -18.72 19.13
N THR A 9 -38.49 -19.28 18.94
CA THR A 9 -39.77 -18.55 18.96
C THR A 9 -40.45 -18.79 20.31
N ILE A 10 -40.75 -17.73 21.06
CA ILE A 10 -41.51 -17.80 22.32
C ILE A 10 -42.93 -17.30 22.05
N VAL A 11 -43.94 -18.17 22.19
CA VAL A 11 -45.36 -17.82 22.11
C VAL A 11 -45.95 -17.84 23.53
N ALA A 12 -46.55 -16.74 23.99
CA ALA A 12 -47.28 -16.66 25.25
C ALA A 12 -48.79 -16.68 24.98
N ILE A 13 -49.52 -17.62 25.58
CA ILE A 13 -50.99 -17.72 25.50
C ILE A 13 -51.60 -17.09 26.76
N ALA A 14 -52.44 -16.06 26.60
CA ALA A 14 -53.21 -15.47 27.69
C ALA A 14 -54.57 -16.19 27.84
N ALA A 15 -54.94 -16.59 29.07
CA ALA A 15 -56.27 -17.16 29.38
C ALA A 15 -57.12 -16.14 30.15
N CYS A 16 -58.34 -15.86 29.68
CA CYS A 16 -59.31 -14.99 30.38
C CYS A 16 -60.09 -15.75 31.46
N TRP A 17 -60.42 -15.05 32.56
CA TRP A 17 -61.21 -15.57 33.70
C TRP A 17 -62.35 -14.56 34.02
N CYS A 18 -63.62 -14.87 33.74
CA CYS A 18 -64.78 -14.06 34.24
C CYS A 18 -65.26 -14.69 35.58
N PRO A 19 -65.09 -14.04 36.74
CA PRO A 19 -65.67 -14.52 37.99
C PRO A 19 -67.21 -14.30 38.02
N GLN A 20 -67.95 -15.25 38.61
CA GLN A 20 -69.42 -15.33 38.58
C GLN A 20 -70.17 -14.19 39.30
N THR A 21 -69.48 -13.20 39.88
CA THR A 21 -70.08 -12.16 40.75
C THR A 21 -69.79 -10.71 40.33
N ALA A 22 -69.27 -10.46 39.13
CA ALA A 22 -69.02 -9.09 38.67
C ALA A 22 -70.33 -8.31 38.42
N PHE A 23 -70.69 -7.45 39.37
CA PHE A 23 -71.65 -6.35 39.20
C PHE A 23 -70.91 -5.11 38.67
N ALA A 24 -70.48 -5.16 37.42
CA ALA A 24 -70.07 -3.99 36.65
C ALA A 24 -69.93 -4.44 35.19
N GLN A 25 -70.23 -3.55 34.24
CA GLN A 25 -69.79 -3.70 32.86
C GLN A 25 -68.26 -3.58 32.83
N ASP A 26 -67.55 -4.65 33.21
CA ASP A 26 -66.15 -4.81 32.84
C ASP A 26 -66.09 -5.11 31.34
N GLU A 27 -65.26 -4.34 30.63
CA GLU A 27 -65.00 -4.49 29.20
C GLU A 27 -64.52 -5.94 28.93
N GLY A 28 -65.43 -6.78 28.40
CA GLY A 28 -65.11 -8.16 28.03
C GLY A 28 -66.11 -9.24 28.46
N CYS A 29 -67.13 -8.98 29.29
CA CYS A 29 -68.19 -9.96 29.57
C CYS A 29 -69.58 -9.39 29.16
N ARG A 30 -70.35 -10.12 28.33
CA ARG A 30 -71.73 -9.80 27.94
C ARG A 30 -72.70 -10.78 28.60
N ARG A 31 -73.82 -10.28 29.11
CA ARG A 31 -74.89 -11.11 29.66
C ARG A 31 -75.77 -11.69 28.54
N VAL A 32 -75.89 -13.02 28.50
CA VAL A 32 -76.78 -13.76 27.58
C VAL A 32 -77.72 -14.62 28.43
N GLY A 33 -78.96 -14.15 28.61
CA GLY A 33 -79.93 -14.77 29.52
C GLY A 33 -79.51 -14.67 31.00
N GLN A 34 -79.34 -15.81 31.67
CA GLN A 34 -78.85 -15.90 33.06
C GLN A 34 -77.34 -16.22 33.16
N ARG A 35 -76.60 -16.22 32.06
CA ARG A 35 -75.15 -16.49 32.04
C ARG A 35 -74.38 -15.26 31.53
N TYR A 36 -73.14 -15.13 31.97
CA TYR A 36 -72.17 -14.18 31.42
C TYR A 36 -71.26 -14.93 30.47
N GLU A 37 -71.14 -14.43 29.25
CA GLU A 37 -70.23 -14.94 28.22
C GLU A 37 -69.13 -13.90 28.00
N CYS A 38 -67.88 -14.34 27.81
CA CYS A 38 -66.81 -13.44 27.39
C CYS A 38 -67.13 -12.95 25.97
N VAL A 39 -67.19 -11.64 25.77
CA VAL A 39 -67.07 -11.07 24.43
C VAL A 39 -65.59 -11.18 24.09
N ALA A 40 -65.24 -11.98 23.09
CA ALA A 40 -63.93 -11.86 22.48
C ALA A 40 -63.83 -10.41 21.98
N GLY A 41 -63.06 -9.57 22.67
CA GLY A 41 -62.63 -8.30 22.12
C GLY A 41 -61.95 -8.58 20.79
N ASP A 42 -62.04 -7.62 19.86
CA ASP A 42 -61.37 -7.69 18.56
C ASP A 42 -59.97 -8.29 18.73
N ASP A 43 -59.62 -9.24 17.85
CA ASP A 43 -58.35 -9.98 17.91
C ASP A 43 -57.23 -9.00 18.30
N PRO A 44 -56.44 -9.28 19.35
CA PRO A 44 -55.39 -8.37 19.78
C PRO A 44 -54.52 -8.06 18.57
N GLU A 45 -54.27 -6.75 18.33
CA GLU A 45 -53.42 -6.32 17.21
C GLU A 45 -52.18 -7.23 17.14
N PRO A 46 -51.88 -7.80 15.95
CA PRO A 46 -50.81 -8.77 15.83
C PRO A 46 -49.53 -8.14 16.38
N LYS A 47 -48.96 -8.76 17.41
CA LYS A 47 -47.70 -8.29 17.97
C LYS A 47 -46.64 -8.39 16.89
N PRO A 48 -45.80 -7.36 16.71
CA PRO A 48 -44.74 -7.42 15.72
C PRO A 48 -43.83 -8.61 16.03
N THR A 49 -43.49 -9.37 14.99
CA THR A 49 -42.57 -10.50 15.11
C THR A 49 -41.16 -9.96 15.32
N VAL A 50 -40.41 -10.53 16.27
CA VAL A 50 -39.01 -10.14 16.49
C VAL A 50 -38.09 -11.18 15.85
N THR A 51 -37.31 -10.74 14.86
CA THR A 51 -36.31 -11.57 14.17
C THR A 51 -34.91 -11.12 14.60
N VAL A 52 -34.09 -12.05 15.08
CA VAL A 52 -32.68 -11.79 15.43
C VAL A 52 -31.76 -12.43 14.40
N VAL A 53 -30.91 -11.62 13.78
CA VAL A 53 -29.90 -12.06 12.81
C VAL A 53 -28.52 -11.76 13.38
N GLU A 54 -27.65 -12.78 13.45
CA GLU A 54 -26.29 -12.63 13.98
C GLU A 54 -25.27 -13.09 12.94
N ARG A 55 -24.25 -12.26 12.69
CA ARG A 55 -23.06 -12.63 11.93
C ARG A 55 -22.02 -13.19 12.90
N PRO A 56 -21.68 -14.50 12.83
CA PRO A 56 -20.57 -15.01 13.60
C PRO A 56 -19.26 -14.41 13.07
N GLY A 57 -18.36 -14.01 13.98
CA GLY A 57 -17.02 -13.61 13.61
C GLY A 57 -16.19 -14.74 12.98
N GLY A 58 -15.05 -14.36 12.43
CA GLY A 58 -14.11 -15.28 11.78
C GLY A 58 -12.80 -15.45 12.54
N SER A 59 -11.81 -16.01 11.86
CA SER A 59 -10.44 -16.13 12.37
C SER A 59 -9.72 -14.78 12.35
N ASN A 60 -8.88 -14.56 13.36
CA ASN A 60 -7.92 -13.45 13.36
C ASN A 60 -6.96 -13.58 12.18
N THR A 61 -6.40 -12.46 11.73
CA THR A 61 -5.46 -12.43 10.59
C THR A 61 -4.42 -11.35 10.83
N SER A 62 -3.15 -11.67 10.54
CA SER A 62 -2.06 -10.70 10.48
C SER A 62 -1.32 -10.86 9.15
N VAL A 63 -0.93 -9.74 8.56
CA VAL A 63 -0.20 -9.67 7.30
C VAL A 63 0.92 -8.64 7.44
N GLU A 64 2.13 -9.05 7.07
CA GLU A 64 3.29 -8.17 6.97
C GLU A 64 3.22 -7.37 5.67
N VAL A 65 3.49 -6.07 5.73
CA VAL A 65 3.65 -5.23 4.54
C VAL A 65 5.07 -5.47 3.99
N PRO A 66 5.22 -5.92 2.72
CA PRO A 66 6.51 -6.27 2.15
C PRO A 66 7.53 -5.14 2.23
N ALA A 67 8.79 -5.50 2.41
CA ALA A 67 9.93 -4.58 2.50
C ALA A 67 9.81 -3.49 3.60
N SER A 68 8.95 -3.69 4.60
CA SER A 68 8.77 -2.77 5.73
C SER A 68 8.52 -3.55 7.04
N PRO A 69 8.73 -2.93 8.21
CA PRO A 69 8.36 -3.49 9.51
C PRO A 69 6.89 -3.29 9.87
N VAL A 70 6.01 -2.98 8.90
CA VAL A 70 4.60 -2.70 9.19
C VAL A 70 3.80 -4.00 9.17
N VAL A 71 3.01 -4.23 10.22
CA VAL A 71 2.09 -5.36 10.33
C VAL A 71 0.67 -4.83 10.43
N TRP A 72 -0.18 -5.28 9.52
CA TRP A 72 -1.63 -5.10 9.60
C TRP A 72 -2.23 -6.34 10.28
N SER A 73 -3.11 -6.13 11.26
CA SER A 73 -3.80 -7.22 11.96
C SER A 73 -5.28 -6.93 12.17
N ARG A 74 -6.12 -7.97 12.11
CA ARG A 74 -7.50 -7.96 12.60
C ARG A 74 -7.71 -9.02 13.67
N TYR A 75 -8.43 -8.63 14.71
CA TYR A 75 -8.81 -9.49 15.83
C TYR A 75 -10.32 -9.45 16.03
N HIS A 76 -10.96 -10.60 16.06
CA HIS A 76 -12.38 -10.69 16.39
C HIS A 76 -12.59 -10.41 17.88
N ILE A 77 -13.49 -9.47 18.19
CA ILE A 77 -13.90 -9.18 19.56
C ILE A 77 -15.20 -9.95 19.84
N PRO A 78 -15.20 -10.94 20.75
CA PRO A 78 -16.41 -11.68 21.07
C PRO A 78 -17.44 -10.76 21.77
N PRO A 79 -18.74 -10.97 21.52
CA PRO A 79 -19.81 -10.09 22.01
C PRO A 79 -19.91 -9.99 23.53
N THR A 80 -19.36 -10.96 24.28
CA THR A 80 -19.29 -10.91 25.76
C THR A 80 -18.31 -9.86 26.29
N ALA A 81 -17.50 -9.25 25.43
CA ALA A 81 -16.44 -8.32 25.81
C ALA A 81 -16.86 -6.83 25.76
N VAL A 82 -18.11 -6.50 25.39
CA VAL A 82 -18.51 -5.12 25.07
C VAL A 82 -19.72 -4.64 25.87
N VAL A 83 -19.70 -3.34 26.18
CA VAL A 83 -20.68 -2.55 26.93
C VAL A 83 -22.08 -2.60 26.25
N ASP A 84 -23.14 -2.47 27.04
CA ASP A 84 -24.54 -2.39 26.59
C ASP A 84 -24.90 -0.92 26.26
N PRO A 85 -25.36 -0.58 25.02
CA PRO A 85 -25.61 -1.47 23.88
C PRO A 85 -24.36 -1.81 23.05
N PRO A 86 -24.30 -2.99 22.42
CA PRO A 86 -23.16 -3.42 21.60
C PRO A 86 -22.99 -2.52 20.36
N PRO A 87 -21.75 -2.15 19.98
CA PRO A 87 -21.47 -1.15 18.95
C PRO A 87 -21.86 -1.57 17.53
N CYS A 88 -21.99 -2.87 17.26
CA CYS A 88 -22.41 -3.41 15.97
C CYS A 88 -23.83 -3.99 16.05
N GLN A 89 -24.78 -3.17 16.51
CA GLN A 89 -26.21 -3.48 16.49
C GLN A 89 -26.97 -2.55 15.54
N ARG A 90 -27.85 -3.11 14.72
CA ARG A 90 -28.84 -2.38 13.92
C ARG A 90 -30.23 -2.90 14.25
N ILE A 91 -31.19 -1.99 14.41
CA ILE A 91 -32.59 -2.32 14.62
C ILE A 91 -33.38 -1.72 13.45
N GLN A 92 -34.15 -2.55 12.78
CA GLN A 92 -35.08 -2.14 11.73
C GLN A 92 -36.49 -2.49 12.18
N GLU A 93 -37.34 -1.47 12.34
CA GLU A 93 -38.71 -1.63 12.82
C GLU A 93 -39.70 -1.30 11.71
N THR A 94 -40.70 -2.17 11.56
CA THR A 94 -41.87 -2.01 10.69
C THR A 94 -43.14 -2.28 11.51
N ALA A 95 -44.32 -2.08 10.93
CA ALA A 95 -45.58 -2.31 11.64
C ALA A 95 -45.76 -3.77 12.11
N ASP A 96 -45.21 -4.73 11.37
CA ASP A 96 -45.42 -6.17 11.59
C ASP A 96 -44.16 -6.91 12.06
N GLU A 97 -42.98 -6.28 11.95
CA GLU A 97 -41.69 -6.93 12.23
C GLU A 97 -40.64 -5.97 12.81
N ILE A 98 -39.92 -6.46 13.82
CA ILE A 98 -38.70 -5.86 14.37
C ILE A 98 -37.53 -6.80 14.02
N VAL A 99 -36.60 -6.34 13.19
CA VAL A 99 -35.38 -7.08 12.87
C VAL A 99 -34.21 -6.48 13.65
N VAL A 100 -33.63 -7.27 14.55
CA VAL A 100 -32.40 -6.92 15.27
C VAL A 100 -31.24 -7.64 14.62
N THR A 101 -30.30 -6.89 14.05
CA THR A 101 -29.10 -7.44 13.40
C THR A 101 -27.86 -7.13 14.24
N TYR A 102 -27.10 -8.18 14.57
CA TYR A 102 -25.79 -8.07 15.20
C TYR A 102 -24.69 -8.40 14.20
N GLY A 103 -23.81 -7.43 13.96
CA GLY A 103 -22.58 -7.60 13.18
C GLY A 103 -21.44 -8.16 14.03
N ALA A 104 -20.47 -8.81 13.38
CA ALA A 104 -19.24 -9.21 14.06
C ALA A 104 -18.35 -7.98 14.29
N ILE A 105 -17.77 -7.88 15.49
CA ILE A 105 -16.90 -6.77 15.87
C ILE A 105 -15.45 -7.17 15.62
N TRP A 106 -14.74 -6.37 14.84
CA TRP A 106 -13.31 -6.54 14.58
C TRP A 106 -12.53 -5.37 15.14
N LEU A 107 -11.42 -5.65 15.81
CA LEU A 107 -10.36 -4.68 16.10
C LEU A 107 -9.30 -4.79 15.01
N VAL A 108 -9.12 -3.72 14.25
CA VAL A 108 -8.04 -3.62 13.27
C VAL A 108 -6.93 -2.77 13.86
N THR A 109 -5.69 -3.24 13.74
CA THR A 109 -4.49 -2.53 14.18
C THR A 109 -3.44 -2.53 13.08
N VAL A 110 -2.78 -1.40 12.90
CA VAL A 110 -1.58 -1.29 12.06
C VAL A 110 -0.44 -0.83 12.95
N TYR A 111 0.64 -1.60 12.95
CA TYR A 111 1.73 -1.45 13.91
C TYR A 111 3.08 -1.49 13.19
N ASN A 112 4.00 -0.62 13.58
CA ASN A 112 5.40 -0.69 13.16
C ASN A 112 6.17 -1.51 14.20
N THR A 113 6.67 -2.68 13.80
CA THR A 113 7.36 -3.61 14.71
C THR A 113 8.73 -3.14 15.16
N ASP A 114 9.39 -2.28 14.37
CA ASP A 114 10.74 -1.79 14.68
C ASP A 114 10.69 -0.66 15.70
N SER A 115 9.82 0.33 15.48
CA SER A 115 9.66 1.47 16.40
C SER A 115 8.75 1.16 17.59
N GLY A 116 7.90 0.13 17.45
CA GLY A 116 6.84 -0.17 18.39
C GLY A 116 5.65 0.80 18.32
N GLU A 117 5.52 1.55 17.23
CA GLU A 117 4.48 2.56 17.07
C GLU A 117 3.16 1.95 16.58
N LEU A 118 2.06 2.33 17.23
CA LEU A 118 0.71 2.02 16.77
C LEU A 118 0.25 3.10 15.78
N LEU A 119 0.28 2.75 14.49
CA LEU A 119 -0.04 3.66 13.39
C LEU A 119 -1.55 3.86 13.23
N ALA A 120 -2.34 2.80 13.47
CA ALA A 120 -3.78 2.89 13.48
C ALA A 120 -4.42 1.83 14.38
N ILE A 121 -5.54 2.19 14.98
CA ILE A 121 -6.41 1.29 15.72
C ILE A 121 -7.86 1.72 15.53
N TYR A 122 -8.71 0.80 15.10
CA TYR A 122 -10.13 1.07 14.92
C TYR A 122 -10.96 -0.20 15.01
N THR A 123 -12.26 0.00 15.27
CA THR A 123 -13.23 -1.09 15.25
C THR A 123 -13.99 -1.08 13.92
N TYR A 124 -14.22 -2.27 13.37
CA TYR A 124 -15.00 -2.47 12.15
C TYR A 124 -16.17 -3.42 12.45
N CYS A 125 -17.37 -3.06 11.96
CA CYS A 125 -18.55 -3.89 12.05
C CYS A 125 -18.74 -4.66 10.75
N GLU A 126 -18.57 -5.97 10.76
CA GLU A 126 -18.90 -6.85 9.63
C GLU A 126 -20.38 -7.24 9.72
N TRP A 127 -21.18 -6.72 8.79
CA TRP A 127 -22.61 -7.04 8.73
C TRP A 127 -22.87 -8.34 7.94
N PRO A 128 -24.04 -8.98 8.12
CA PRO A 128 -24.40 -10.16 7.33
C PRO A 128 -24.33 -9.87 5.81
N GLY A 129 -23.54 -10.67 5.09
CA GLY A 129 -23.33 -10.53 3.65
C GLY A 129 -22.11 -9.68 3.26
N GLU A 130 -21.46 -9.04 4.23
CA GLU A 130 -20.17 -8.38 4.03
C GLU A 130 -19.01 -9.35 4.26
N ASP A 131 -17.86 -9.00 3.69
CA ASP A 131 -16.59 -9.65 3.97
C ASP A 131 -15.92 -9.00 5.20
N PRO A 132 -15.15 -9.76 5.98
CA PRO A 132 -14.37 -9.17 7.06
C PRO A 132 -13.34 -8.18 6.49
N PRO A 133 -12.92 -7.16 7.27
CA PRO A 133 -11.99 -6.14 6.81
C PRO A 133 -10.71 -6.82 6.33
N GLN A 134 -10.25 -6.51 5.12
CA GLN A 134 -9.04 -7.08 4.54
C GLN A 134 -7.88 -6.10 4.70
N PRO A 135 -6.63 -6.59 4.72
CA PRO A 135 -5.49 -5.69 4.55
C PRO A 135 -5.64 -4.96 3.21
N PRO A 136 -5.27 -3.67 3.14
CA PRO A 136 -5.19 -2.98 1.86
C PRO A 136 -4.15 -3.65 0.95
N PRO A 137 -4.20 -3.42 -0.38
CA PRO A 137 -3.13 -3.82 -1.28
C PRO A 137 -1.79 -3.31 -0.76
N LEU A 138 -0.87 -4.24 -0.53
CA LEU A 138 0.38 -3.93 0.15
C LEU A 138 1.28 -3.14 -0.82
N PRO A 139 1.73 -1.94 -0.45
CA PRO A 139 2.60 -1.15 -1.31
C PRO A 139 3.91 -1.90 -1.53
N GLN A 140 4.43 -1.86 -2.75
CA GLN A 140 5.79 -2.26 -3.05
C GLN A 140 6.62 -1.00 -3.23
N PRO A 141 7.84 -0.93 -2.65
CA PRO A 141 8.72 0.19 -2.90
C PRO A 141 9.01 0.32 -4.40
N PRO A 142 9.21 1.55 -4.92
CA PRO A 142 9.76 1.77 -6.25
C PRO A 142 11.06 0.98 -6.43
N GLY A 143 11.32 0.48 -7.64
CA GLY A 143 12.45 -0.42 -7.87
C GLY A 143 12.83 -0.59 -9.32
N GLU A 144 13.88 -1.38 -9.55
CA GLU A 144 14.54 -1.52 -10.86
C GLU A 144 13.63 -2.02 -11.99
N THR A 145 12.49 -2.66 -11.70
CA THR A 145 11.58 -3.18 -12.73
C THR A 145 10.43 -2.24 -13.07
N ASP A 146 10.29 -1.13 -12.36
CA ASP A 146 9.26 -0.13 -12.62
C ASP A 146 9.73 0.86 -13.69
N VAL A 147 8.99 0.93 -14.81
CA VAL A 147 9.41 1.72 -15.98
C VAL A 147 9.45 3.21 -15.67
N GLU A 148 8.49 3.71 -14.88
CA GLU A 148 8.48 5.13 -14.48
C GLU A 148 9.70 5.46 -13.60
N THR A 149 10.03 4.59 -12.66
CA THR A 149 11.26 4.70 -11.86
C THR A 149 12.52 4.65 -12.74
N GLN A 150 12.61 3.74 -13.71
CA GLN A 150 13.76 3.67 -14.62
C GLN A 150 13.95 4.95 -15.44
N GLU A 151 12.86 5.52 -15.96
CA GLU A 151 12.91 6.75 -16.76
C GLU A 151 13.35 7.96 -15.92
N ILE A 152 12.90 8.05 -14.67
CA ILE A 152 13.29 9.15 -13.76
C ILE A 152 14.75 9.05 -13.32
N LEU A 153 15.24 7.83 -13.10
CA LEU A 153 16.57 7.56 -12.54
C LEU A 153 17.66 7.36 -13.61
N ALA A 154 17.31 7.38 -14.90
CA ALA A 154 18.27 7.32 -15.99
C ALA A 154 19.08 8.62 -16.05
N LEU A 155 20.41 8.48 -16.15
CA LEU A 155 21.33 9.62 -16.26
C LEU A 155 21.78 9.81 -17.70
N GLU A 156 21.80 11.06 -18.15
CA GLU A 156 22.41 11.44 -19.42
C GLU A 156 23.93 11.53 -19.26
N VAL A 157 24.66 11.00 -20.24
CA VAL A 157 26.10 10.87 -20.24
C VAL A 157 26.74 11.99 -21.06
N GLY A 158 27.67 12.72 -20.44
CA GLY A 158 28.57 13.64 -21.10
C GLY A 158 29.97 13.03 -21.31
N ILE A 159 30.53 13.22 -22.50
CA ILE A 159 31.85 12.70 -22.90
C ILE A 159 32.63 13.78 -23.65
N ASN A 160 33.88 14.00 -23.26
CA ASN A 160 34.81 14.90 -23.95
C ASN A 160 36.15 14.19 -24.20
N PRO A 161 36.72 14.20 -25.43
CA PRO A 161 36.18 14.75 -26.68
C PRO A 161 34.78 14.24 -27.06
N PRO A 162 33.93 15.05 -27.72
CA PRO A 162 32.56 14.67 -27.99
C PRO A 162 32.46 13.62 -29.11
N VAL A 163 31.43 12.79 -29.02
CA VAL A 163 31.19 11.62 -29.89
C VAL A 163 30.93 12.03 -31.35
N ASP A 164 30.26 13.15 -31.56
CA ASP A 164 29.93 13.73 -32.87
C ASP A 164 31.12 14.46 -33.53
N GLY A 165 32.24 14.60 -32.81
CA GLY A 165 33.51 15.11 -33.30
C GLY A 165 34.46 14.01 -33.76
N PHE A 166 35.71 14.06 -33.28
CA PHE A 166 36.74 13.06 -33.57
C PHE A 166 36.76 11.90 -32.55
N GLY A 167 35.93 11.97 -31.50
CA GLY A 167 35.94 11.04 -30.38
C GLY A 167 37.29 11.00 -29.67
N GLY A 168 37.61 9.85 -29.06
CA GLY A 168 38.79 9.70 -28.25
C GLY A 168 40.08 9.68 -29.07
N LEU A 169 41.17 10.14 -28.46
CA LEU A 169 42.51 10.02 -29.02
C LEU A 169 43.33 9.11 -28.13
N THR A 170 43.98 8.09 -28.72
CA THR A 170 44.87 7.23 -27.95
C THR A 170 45.91 8.06 -27.21
N GLN A 171 46.18 7.71 -25.95
CA GLN A 171 47.14 8.38 -25.05
C GLN A 171 46.74 9.79 -24.58
N LEU A 172 45.55 10.27 -24.93
CA LEU A 172 44.96 11.48 -24.34
C LEU A 172 43.77 11.10 -23.48
N ASP A 173 43.54 11.89 -22.45
CA ASP A 173 42.45 11.65 -21.53
C ASP A 173 41.10 11.92 -22.19
N THR A 174 40.15 11.03 -21.91
CA THR A 174 38.72 11.21 -22.14
C THR A 174 38.07 11.42 -20.78
N TRP A 175 37.24 12.45 -20.69
CA TRP A 175 36.57 12.85 -19.46
C TRP A 175 35.08 12.55 -19.54
N PHE A 176 34.52 12.09 -18.43
CA PHE A 176 33.12 11.71 -18.30
C PHE A 176 32.45 12.54 -17.21
N TRP A 177 31.20 12.93 -17.46
CA TRP A 177 30.30 13.55 -16.48
C TRP A 177 28.86 13.12 -16.76
N CYS A 178 27.95 13.44 -15.87
CA CYS A 178 26.50 13.30 -16.10
C CYS A 178 25.75 14.53 -15.59
N ASP A 179 24.48 14.62 -15.92
CA ASP A 179 23.59 15.62 -15.32
C ASP A 179 23.01 15.05 -14.03
N ASP A 180 23.45 15.60 -12.89
CA ASP A 180 22.93 15.21 -11.57
C ASP A 180 21.57 15.87 -11.33
N PRO A 181 20.46 15.11 -11.25
CA PRO A 181 19.17 15.67 -10.87
C PRO A 181 19.10 16.02 -9.37
N GLY A 182 20.11 15.64 -8.59
CA GLY A 182 20.13 15.74 -7.14
C GLY A 182 19.28 14.64 -6.50
N ILE A 183 18.57 15.02 -5.45
CA ILE A 183 17.62 14.13 -4.79
C ILE A 183 16.32 14.10 -5.60
N VAL A 184 15.86 12.91 -5.95
CA VAL A 184 14.67 12.68 -6.77
C VAL A 184 13.62 11.90 -6.01
N ASP A 185 12.35 12.23 -6.26
CA ASP A 185 11.20 11.52 -5.71
C ASP A 185 10.67 10.54 -6.76
N VAL A 186 10.53 9.27 -6.38
CA VAL A 186 9.94 8.20 -7.20
C VAL A 186 8.75 7.59 -6.48
N GLU A 187 7.73 7.16 -7.23
CA GLU A 187 6.47 6.73 -6.64
C GLU A 187 5.88 5.53 -7.38
N ALA A 188 5.36 4.56 -6.63
CA ALA A 188 4.59 3.44 -7.15
C ALA A 188 3.18 3.46 -6.52
N ARG A 189 2.15 3.42 -7.38
CA ARG A 189 0.73 3.47 -6.95
C ARG A 189 0.00 2.17 -7.26
N THR A 190 -0.86 1.75 -6.33
CA THR A 190 -1.86 0.69 -6.58
C THR A 190 -3.25 1.15 -6.14
N SER A 191 -4.28 0.31 -6.34
CA SER A 191 -5.66 0.62 -5.92
C SER A 191 -5.80 0.54 -4.39
N GLY A 192 -5.31 1.55 -3.68
CA GLY A 192 -5.44 1.66 -2.21
C GLY A 192 -4.13 1.76 -1.45
N SER A 193 -2.99 1.84 -2.14
CA SER A 193 -1.71 2.19 -1.52
C SER A 193 -0.79 2.99 -2.42
N VAL A 194 0.11 3.73 -1.78
CA VAL A 194 1.16 4.53 -2.43
C VAL A 194 2.48 4.24 -1.73
N ALA A 195 3.51 3.93 -2.50
CA ALA A 195 4.89 3.88 -2.03
C ALA A 195 5.66 5.05 -2.64
N ALA A 196 6.13 5.97 -1.82
CA ALA A 196 6.91 7.12 -2.27
C ALA A 196 8.32 7.04 -1.68
N ALA A 197 9.34 7.13 -2.53
CA ALA A 197 10.73 7.10 -2.12
C ALA A 197 11.46 8.38 -2.54
N GLN A 198 12.42 8.77 -1.71
CA GLN A 198 13.34 9.85 -1.99
C GLN A 198 14.74 9.25 -2.08
N VAL A 199 15.37 9.39 -3.24
CA VAL A 199 16.66 8.73 -3.55
C VAL A 199 17.69 9.71 -4.08
N GLY A 200 18.96 9.38 -3.86
CA GLY A 200 20.11 10.09 -4.41
C GLY A 200 21.17 9.12 -4.89
N ILE A 201 22.05 9.60 -5.77
CA ILE A 201 23.17 8.81 -6.30
C ILE A 201 24.11 8.46 -5.14
N SER A 202 24.35 7.17 -4.92
CA SER A 202 25.38 6.68 -3.99
C SER A 202 26.65 6.25 -4.73
N GLU A 203 26.52 5.74 -5.95
CA GLU A 203 27.62 5.27 -6.78
C GLU A 203 27.33 5.43 -8.28
N LEU A 204 28.37 5.78 -9.03
CA LEU A 204 28.38 5.80 -10.50
C LEU A 204 29.49 4.89 -10.99
N VAL A 205 29.18 4.09 -12.02
CA VAL A 205 30.07 3.10 -12.60
C VAL A 205 30.11 3.29 -14.12
N TRP A 206 31.20 3.86 -14.61
CA TRP A 206 31.49 3.96 -16.03
C TRP A 206 32.17 2.67 -16.49
N THR A 207 31.52 1.91 -17.36
CA THR A 207 32.12 0.73 -17.98
C THR A 207 32.45 1.04 -19.43
N ILE A 208 33.72 0.85 -19.79
CA ILE A 208 34.26 1.06 -21.12
C ILE A 208 34.69 -0.30 -21.68
N THR A 209 33.95 -0.80 -22.65
CA THR A 209 34.21 -2.06 -23.34
C THR A 209 34.84 -1.78 -24.70
N GLY A 210 36.03 -2.30 -24.95
CA GLY A 210 36.72 -2.10 -26.21
C GLY A 210 37.56 -3.28 -26.65
N PRO A 211 38.38 -3.11 -27.71
CA PRO A 211 39.26 -4.16 -28.23
C PRO A 211 40.25 -4.73 -27.21
N SER A 212 40.60 -3.94 -26.19
CA SER A 212 41.48 -4.34 -25.07
C SER A 212 40.76 -5.11 -23.94
N GLY A 213 39.44 -5.28 -24.02
CA GLY A 213 38.59 -5.74 -22.93
C GLY A 213 37.95 -4.59 -22.15
N ASP A 214 37.40 -4.91 -20.99
CA ASP A 214 36.61 -3.98 -20.18
C ASP A 214 37.49 -3.19 -19.19
N THR A 215 37.17 -1.91 -19.03
CA THR A 215 37.73 -1.04 -18.00
C THR A 215 36.60 -0.32 -17.26
N THR A 216 36.72 -0.24 -15.94
CA THR A 216 35.72 0.44 -15.11
C THR A 216 36.33 1.67 -14.43
N ARG A 217 35.51 2.72 -14.28
CA ARG A 217 35.80 3.89 -13.44
C ARG A 217 34.60 4.16 -12.53
N THR A 218 34.85 4.47 -11.27
CA THR A 218 33.80 4.77 -10.30
C THR A 218 33.89 6.20 -9.81
N SER A 219 32.73 6.76 -9.47
CA SER A 219 32.58 8.08 -8.86
C SER A 219 31.37 8.06 -7.93
N THR A 220 31.27 9.02 -7.01
CA THR A 220 30.07 9.24 -6.19
C THR A 220 29.33 10.52 -6.58
N THR A 221 29.80 11.20 -7.63
CA THR A 221 29.22 12.46 -8.13
C THR A 221 29.27 12.48 -9.65
N CYS A 222 28.27 13.08 -10.28
CA CYS A 222 28.25 13.25 -11.74
C CYS A 222 29.31 14.21 -12.28
N GLY A 223 29.98 14.98 -11.43
CA GLY A 223 30.92 15.99 -11.88
C GLY A 223 30.23 17.07 -12.71
N THR A 224 31.01 17.80 -13.50
CA THR A 224 30.53 18.78 -14.47
C THR A 224 31.35 18.67 -15.75
N GLU A 225 30.82 19.16 -16.86
CA GLU A 225 31.59 19.33 -18.09
C GLU A 225 32.88 20.10 -17.78
N PRO A 226 34.06 19.51 -18.05
CA PRO A 226 35.33 20.19 -17.81
C PRO A 226 35.51 21.38 -18.73
N ASP A 227 36.07 22.47 -18.20
CA ASP A 227 36.51 23.60 -19.01
C ASP A 227 37.53 23.11 -20.06
N PRO A 228 37.42 23.51 -21.34
CA PRO A 228 38.39 23.19 -22.39
C PRO A 228 39.85 23.44 -22.00
N ASP A 229 40.13 24.44 -21.18
CA ASP A 229 41.49 24.80 -20.72
C ASP A 229 41.87 24.12 -19.39
N GLY A 230 40.91 23.45 -18.73
CA GLY A 230 41.02 22.90 -17.37
C GLY A 230 41.60 21.48 -17.27
N ASN A 231 42.01 20.85 -18.37
CA ASN A 231 42.56 19.48 -18.39
C ASN A 231 41.71 18.43 -17.64
N GLY A 232 40.38 18.54 -17.70
CA GLY A 232 39.48 17.60 -17.03
C GLY A 232 39.09 17.94 -15.60
N GLU A 233 39.48 19.11 -15.08
CA GLU A 233 39.04 19.56 -13.76
C GLU A 233 37.50 19.63 -13.71
N GLY A 234 36.90 18.91 -12.76
CA GLY A 234 35.44 18.80 -12.60
C GLY A 234 34.83 17.52 -13.16
N ALA A 235 35.55 16.72 -13.97
CA ALA A 235 35.03 15.45 -14.48
C ALA A 235 34.71 14.45 -13.35
N ALA A 236 33.67 13.64 -13.52
CA ALA A 236 33.38 12.52 -12.63
C ALA A 236 34.43 11.41 -12.74
N ALA A 237 34.86 11.13 -13.97
CA ALA A 237 35.80 10.07 -14.25
C ALA A 237 36.68 10.41 -15.46
N THR A 238 37.88 9.83 -15.46
CA THR A 238 38.85 9.99 -16.55
C THR A 238 39.32 8.63 -17.05
N TRP A 239 39.45 8.50 -18.36
CA TRP A 239 39.95 7.31 -19.03
C TRP A 239 40.90 7.67 -20.18
N THR A 240 42.08 7.09 -20.17
CA THR A 240 43.06 7.22 -21.26
C THR A 240 43.00 5.98 -22.16
N PRO A 241 42.38 6.05 -23.35
CA PRO A 241 42.40 4.93 -24.29
C PRO A 241 43.82 4.58 -24.74
N THR A 242 44.10 3.28 -24.82
CA THR A 242 45.39 2.75 -25.28
C THR A 242 45.33 2.10 -26.66
N GLN A 243 44.13 1.83 -27.17
CA GLN A 243 43.89 1.19 -28.46
C GLN A 243 42.89 2.00 -29.29
N THR A 244 43.02 1.88 -30.61
CA THR A 244 42.07 2.48 -31.56
C THR A 244 40.89 1.54 -31.81
N GLY A 245 39.82 2.09 -32.40
CA GLY A 245 38.60 1.38 -32.70
C GLY A 245 37.44 1.84 -31.84
N ASP A 246 36.26 1.29 -32.12
CA ASP A 246 35.05 1.63 -31.40
C ASP A 246 35.06 1.00 -30.01
N HIS A 247 34.71 1.81 -29.02
CA HIS A 247 34.47 1.40 -27.66
C HIS A 247 32.99 1.62 -27.34
N THR A 248 32.45 0.81 -26.45
CA THR A 248 31.12 1.01 -25.89
C THR A 248 31.26 1.54 -24.48
N ILE A 249 30.63 2.67 -24.18
CA ILE A 249 30.63 3.30 -22.87
C ILE A 249 29.22 3.19 -22.30
N THR A 250 29.10 2.67 -21.08
CA THR A 250 27.83 2.59 -20.34
C THR A 250 28.01 3.21 -18.96
N LEU A 251 27.03 4.00 -18.53
CA LEU A 251 26.94 4.51 -17.17
C LEU A 251 25.94 3.69 -16.37
N GLY A 252 26.42 3.03 -15.32
CA GLY A 252 25.59 2.50 -14.24
C GLY A 252 25.50 3.50 -13.09
N ALA A 253 24.32 3.64 -12.49
CA ALA A 253 24.08 4.44 -11.31
C ALA A 253 23.37 3.60 -10.24
N THR A 254 23.88 3.66 -9.02
CA THR A 254 23.24 3.09 -7.83
C THR A 254 22.58 4.23 -7.06
N TRP A 255 21.31 4.07 -6.76
CA TRP A 255 20.49 5.02 -6.04
C TRP A 255 20.10 4.46 -4.69
N GLU A 256 20.31 5.24 -3.64
CA GLU A 256 19.96 4.88 -2.27
C GLU A 256 19.09 5.96 -1.65
N GLY A 257 18.29 5.57 -0.67
CA GLY A 257 17.40 6.50 -0.02
C GLY A 257 16.45 5.86 0.96
N THR A 258 15.34 6.53 1.19
CA THR A 258 14.29 6.05 2.09
C THR A 258 12.94 6.14 1.41
N TRP A 259 11.98 5.35 1.89
CA TRP A 259 10.64 5.34 1.34
C TRP A 259 9.57 5.32 2.43
N THR A 260 8.37 5.74 2.06
CA THR A 260 7.18 5.77 2.90
C THR A 260 6.05 4.99 2.25
N ALA A 261 5.26 4.31 3.07
CA ALA A 261 4.09 3.56 2.67
C ALA A 261 2.83 4.30 3.12
N SER A 262 1.94 4.64 2.20
CA SER A 262 0.60 5.15 2.51
C SER A 262 -0.45 4.09 2.19
N LEU A 263 -1.30 3.77 3.16
CA LEU A 263 -2.28 2.70 3.14
C LEU A 263 -3.69 3.28 3.33
N ALA A 264 -4.62 2.98 2.41
CA ALA A 264 -6.03 3.30 2.59
C ALA A 264 -6.73 2.20 3.39
N LEU A 265 -7.07 2.49 4.64
CA LEU A 265 -7.74 1.56 5.54
C LEU A 265 -9.25 1.79 5.52
N ASP A 266 -10.01 0.72 5.27
CA ASP A 266 -11.47 0.79 5.21
C ASP A 266 -12.07 1.25 6.56
N GLY A 267 -12.99 2.20 6.50
CA GLY A 267 -13.62 2.81 7.68
C GLY A 267 -12.72 3.70 8.54
N PHE A 268 -11.44 3.87 8.20
CA PHE A 268 -10.49 4.71 8.96
C PHE A 268 -9.90 5.85 8.13
N GLY A 269 -9.52 5.58 6.88
CA GLY A 269 -8.87 6.55 5.99
C GLY A 269 -7.40 6.21 5.73
N TRP A 270 -6.60 7.20 5.32
CA TRP A 270 -5.20 7.00 4.98
C TRP A 270 -4.29 6.99 6.21
N VAL A 271 -3.33 6.07 6.20
CA VAL A 271 -2.26 5.96 7.19
C VAL A 271 -0.93 5.94 6.46
N THR A 272 0.01 6.76 6.91
CA THR A 272 1.38 6.78 6.38
C THR A 272 2.32 6.15 7.39
N ALA A 273 3.23 5.31 6.90
CA ALA A 273 4.25 4.63 7.66
C ALA A 273 5.63 4.87 7.03
N GLY A 274 6.67 4.88 7.86
CA GLY A 274 8.06 5.16 7.44
C GLY A 274 8.61 6.44 8.09
N PRO A 275 9.79 6.91 7.65
CA PRO A 275 10.58 6.38 6.53
C PRO A 275 11.20 5.01 6.83
N PHE A 276 11.38 4.20 5.79
CA PHE A 276 12.10 2.93 5.81
C PHE A 276 13.30 3.00 4.87
N ASP A 277 14.35 2.24 5.16
CA ASP A 277 15.49 2.14 4.25
C ASP A 277 15.05 1.50 2.94
N LEU A 278 15.42 2.12 1.83
CA LEU A 278 15.20 1.57 0.50
C LEU A 278 16.40 0.70 0.12
N ALA A 279 16.13 -0.50 -0.41
CA ALA A 279 17.19 -1.29 -1.03
C ALA A 279 17.78 -0.51 -2.23
N PRO A 280 19.11 -0.58 -2.46
CA PRO A 280 19.72 0.15 -3.57
C PRO A 280 19.07 -0.20 -4.92
N ILE A 281 18.82 0.82 -5.74
CA ILE A 281 18.27 0.67 -7.10
C ILE A 281 19.40 0.91 -8.09
N SER A 282 19.72 -0.09 -8.91
CA SER A 282 20.77 0.00 -9.93
C SER A 282 20.16 0.21 -11.31
N ILE A 283 20.46 1.34 -11.95
CA ILE A 283 20.03 1.66 -13.31
C ILE A 283 21.26 1.72 -14.20
N THR A 284 21.20 1.06 -15.36
CA THR A 284 22.23 1.20 -16.41
C THR A 284 21.64 1.96 -17.57
N GLY A 285 22.25 3.10 -17.90
CA GLY A 285 21.85 3.93 -19.03
C GLY A 285 22.17 3.28 -20.38
N GLU A 286 21.72 3.92 -21.45
CA GLU A 286 21.96 3.41 -22.81
C GLU A 286 23.46 3.42 -23.17
N PRO A 287 23.95 2.37 -23.87
CA PRO A 287 25.33 2.32 -24.32
C PRO A 287 25.62 3.36 -25.41
N VAL A 288 26.71 4.09 -25.24
CA VAL A 288 27.24 5.04 -26.23
C VAL A 288 28.40 4.40 -26.98
N THR A 289 28.33 4.35 -28.31
CA THR A 289 29.48 3.99 -29.14
C THR A 289 30.43 5.17 -29.27
N TYR A 290 31.69 4.97 -28.89
CA TYR A 290 32.72 6.00 -28.83
C TYR A 290 33.94 5.60 -29.67
N PRO A 291 34.18 6.28 -30.81
CA PRO A 291 35.33 5.97 -31.66
C PRO A 291 36.61 6.50 -31.01
N VAL A 292 37.68 5.68 -31.03
CA VAL A 292 39.02 6.11 -30.65
C VAL A 292 39.96 6.02 -31.85
N VAL A 293 40.64 7.12 -32.14
CA VAL A 293 41.63 7.20 -33.23
C VAL A 293 43.04 7.49 -32.70
N GLN A 294 44.05 7.24 -33.54
CA GLN A 294 45.44 7.48 -33.18
C GLN A 294 45.82 8.94 -33.45
N ILE A 295 46.64 9.53 -32.57
CA ILE A 295 47.31 10.79 -32.87
C ILE A 295 48.28 10.55 -34.03
N GLN A 296 47.94 11.06 -35.21
CA GLN A 296 48.91 11.15 -36.30
C GLN A 296 49.79 12.38 -36.06
N THR A 297 50.99 12.16 -35.52
CA THR A 297 52.05 13.17 -35.62
C THR A 297 52.37 13.34 -37.10
N VAL A 298 51.91 14.44 -37.69
CA VAL A 298 52.36 14.84 -39.02
C VAL A 298 53.84 15.15 -38.89
N GLY A 299 54.67 14.18 -39.24
CA GLY A 299 56.11 14.32 -39.21
C GLY A 299 56.51 15.57 -39.99
N GLY A 300 57.14 16.51 -39.29
CA GLY A 300 57.94 17.54 -39.93
C GLY A 300 58.86 16.86 -40.94
N ARG A 301 58.68 17.19 -42.21
CA ARG A 301 59.56 16.81 -43.32
C ARG A 301 60.32 18.07 -43.74
N PRO A 302 61.52 17.90 -44.30
CA PRO A 302 62.75 17.29 -43.76
C PRO A 302 63.72 18.33 -43.19
#